data_AF-A0A8C4TIV1-F1
#
_entry.id   AF-A0A8C4TIV1-F1
#
_cell.length_a   1.000
_cell.length_b   1.000
_cell.length_c   1.000
_cell.angle_alpha   90.00
_cell.angle_beta   90.00
_cell.angle_gamma   90.00
#
_symmetry.space_group_name_H-M   'P 1'
#
loop_
_entity.id
_entity.type
_entity.pdbx_description
1 polymer ?
#
loop_
_entity_poly.entity_id
_entity_poly.type
_entity_poly.pdbx_seq_one_letter_code
_entity_poly.pdbx_strand_id
1 'polypeptide(L)'
;MADGNDDDNLMQADEDPEDDDDDEVEDEEEEEEIVDLGELVDIELASPSKDFDRIVPAERSGHVAVADGNCMYVWGGYKNTQASGNYDFYLPRNEIWIYDMETGRWRKRFTEGDMPPSMSGSCAVCVDGVLYLFGGHHARGNTNRFYLLPLRSSGVLRWEKMRDLAGLPPSCKDKLGCWVYRNKLIFFGGYGYVPVGNHRGTFEYDESSFWAHSAARGWNNHIHILDLETNAWSQPETTGNPPSPRAAHACATLGNCGYVFGGRYRESRLNDLYRINLNTWEWRELIVSQQQCPVGRSWHSLIPVSQDSLFLFGGFTTDKQPLSDAWLYCISRNEWKPFKHNHMENPRLWHTACASKEGEVFVFGGCANNLLSHQPAAHSNEVLIFTVQPKSLLRLCLEMVIHFKEILASSWDCLPKDLLRNISHRAGSNNVLGS
;
A
#
# COMPACT_ATOMS: atom_id res chain seq x y z
N MET A 1 21.33 83.25 32.44
CA MET A 1 21.20 81.91 33.05
C MET A 1 21.48 80.94 31.92
N ALA A 2 22.73 80.88 31.47
CA ALA A 2 23.85 80.16 32.11
C ALA A 2 23.49 78.69 32.32
N ASP A 3 24.24 77.69 31.89
CA ASP A 3 25.45 77.47 31.08
C ASP A 3 25.47 75.91 31.05
N GLY A 4 26.01 75.14 30.13
CA GLY A 4 27.04 75.21 29.08
C GLY A 4 27.30 73.72 28.74
N ASN A 5 27.61 73.36 27.49
CA ASN A 5 28.98 73.28 26.97
C ASN A 5 29.81 72.18 27.66
N ASP A 6 30.66 71.41 27.01
CA ASP A 6 31.12 71.34 25.64
C ASP A 6 31.91 70.02 25.52
N ASP A 7 32.15 69.64 24.27
CA ASP A 7 33.20 68.75 23.81
C ASP A 7 34.62 69.18 24.26
N ASP A 8 35.56 68.28 23.95
CA ASP A 8 36.98 68.49 23.65
C ASP A 8 38.03 68.00 24.66
N ASN A 9 38.87 67.12 24.09
CA ASN A 9 40.33 67.01 24.17
C ASN A 9 40.85 65.64 24.63
N LEU A 10 41.93 65.07 24.09
CA LEU A 10 42.75 65.21 22.87
C LEU A 10 43.95 64.28 23.17
N MET A 11 44.45 63.55 22.16
CA MET A 11 45.86 63.08 21.99
C MET A 11 46.35 62.02 22.99
N GLN A 12 47.14 60.98 22.70
CA GLN A 12 48.25 60.65 21.77
C GLN A 12 48.54 59.14 22.05
N ALA A 13 49.22 58.28 21.30
CA ALA A 13 50.04 58.29 20.09
C ALA A 13 50.31 56.79 19.71
N ASP A 14 50.53 56.53 18.42
CA ASP A 14 51.58 55.71 17.75
C ASP A 14 52.03 54.35 18.40
N GLU A 15 52.28 53.22 17.74
CA GLU A 15 52.95 52.90 16.45
C GLU A 15 52.57 51.46 15.98
N ASP A 16 52.50 51.23 14.67
CA ASP A 16 52.73 49.94 13.94
C ASP A 16 54.27 49.75 13.72
N PRO A 17 54.85 48.65 13.15
CA PRO A 17 54.49 47.23 12.95
C PRO A 17 55.72 46.26 13.20
N GLU A 18 55.72 45.07 12.57
CA GLU A 18 56.82 44.05 12.39
C GLU A 18 56.96 43.03 13.54
N ASP A 19 57.30 41.76 13.36
CA ASP A 19 57.35 40.75 12.27
C ASP A 19 57.59 39.41 13.01
N ASP A 20 57.28 38.28 12.36
CA ASP A 20 57.86 36.94 12.49
C ASP A 20 58.26 36.38 13.88
N ASP A 21 57.70 35.23 14.24
CA ASP A 21 58.53 34.02 14.44
C ASP A 21 57.67 32.75 14.58
N ASP A 22 58.26 31.69 14.04
CA ASP A 22 57.84 30.31 13.90
C ASP A 22 57.55 29.58 15.23
N ASP A 23 57.01 28.36 15.06
CA ASP A 23 57.04 27.18 15.94
C ASP A 23 55.63 26.72 16.35
N GLU A 24 55.20 25.47 16.31
CA GLU A 24 55.70 24.19 15.82
C GLU A 24 54.43 23.28 15.91
N VAL A 25 54.21 22.36 14.97
CA VAL A 25 53.07 21.43 15.01
C VAL A 25 53.49 20.18 15.77
N GLU A 26 52.92 19.93 16.96
CA GLU A 26 53.02 18.63 17.63
C GLU A 26 51.81 17.77 17.30
N ASP A 27 52.08 16.68 16.57
CA ASP A 27 51.19 15.54 16.34
C ASP A 27 51.06 14.73 17.64
N GLU A 28 49.83 14.61 18.17
CA GLU A 28 49.51 13.59 19.19
C GLU A 28 48.83 12.38 18.51
N GLU A 29 49.59 11.28 18.44
CA GLU A 29 49.13 9.95 18.06
C GLU A 29 48.26 9.34 19.19
N GLU A 30 46.98 9.06 18.94
CA GLU A 30 46.18 8.20 19.83
C GLU A 30 46.35 6.72 19.42
N GLU A 31 46.96 5.94 20.32
CA GLU A 31 47.20 4.50 20.20
C GLU A 31 45.90 3.69 20.20
N GLU A 32 45.70 2.82 19.21
CA GLU A 32 44.65 1.79 19.20
C GLU A 32 45.02 0.65 20.16
N GLU A 33 44.27 0.49 21.25
CA GLU A 33 44.40 -0.62 22.18
C GLU A 33 43.82 -1.92 21.57
N ILE A 34 44.70 -2.86 21.24
CA ILE A 34 44.36 -4.22 20.78
C ILE A 34 43.94 -5.06 22.00
N VAL A 35 42.66 -5.44 22.08
CA VAL A 35 42.17 -6.36 23.12
C VAL A 35 42.24 -7.81 22.63
N ASP A 36 43.00 -8.59 23.38
CA ASP A 36 43.32 -10.01 23.20
C ASP A 36 42.07 -10.93 23.27
N LEU A 37 41.99 -11.87 22.32
CA LEU A 37 40.92 -12.86 22.18
C LEU A 37 41.44 -14.22 22.68
N GLY A 38 41.10 -14.59 23.92
CA GLY A 38 41.41 -15.91 24.47
C GLY A 38 40.49 -16.35 25.60
N GLU A 39 39.56 -17.27 25.28
CA GLU A 39 38.91 -18.30 26.13
C GLU A 39 38.15 -17.87 27.41
N LEU A 40 36.93 -18.29 27.79
CA LEU A 40 35.84 -19.21 27.44
C LEU A 40 34.61 -18.65 28.23
N VAL A 41 33.31 -18.94 28.01
CA VAL A 41 32.60 -20.19 28.31
C VAL A 41 31.14 -20.05 27.79
N ASP A 42 30.70 -21.04 27.02
CA ASP A 42 29.34 -21.55 26.76
C ASP A 42 28.16 -20.59 26.48
N ILE A 43 28.03 -20.19 25.22
CA ILE A 43 26.71 -19.91 24.64
C ILE A 43 26.21 -21.21 24.01
N GLU A 44 25.15 -21.79 24.57
CA GLU A 44 24.39 -22.87 23.95
C GLU A 44 24.00 -22.44 22.53
N LEU A 45 24.70 -22.99 21.54
CA LEU A 45 24.28 -23.02 20.15
C LEU A 45 22.97 -23.83 20.11
N ALA A 46 21.84 -23.11 20.24
CA ALA A 46 20.56 -23.63 19.82
C ALA A 46 20.73 -24.11 18.37
N SER A 47 20.64 -25.43 18.20
CA SER A 47 20.69 -26.10 16.90
C SER A 47 19.78 -25.35 15.92
N PRO A 48 20.22 -25.08 14.67
CA PRO A 48 19.31 -24.53 13.69
C PRO A 48 18.19 -25.56 13.51
N SER A 49 16.99 -25.20 13.96
CA SER A 49 15.77 -25.91 13.59
C SER A 49 15.80 -25.99 12.07
N LYS A 50 15.79 -27.22 11.54
CA LYS A 50 15.63 -27.49 10.11
C LYS A 50 14.21 -27.13 9.66
N ASP A 51 13.85 -25.86 9.78
CA ASP A 51 12.80 -25.28 8.96
C ASP A 51 13.46 -24.94 7.64
N PHE A 52 13.11 -25.69 6.59
CA PHE A 52 13.39 -25.23 5.23
C PHE A 52 12.85 -23.81 5.11
N ASP A 53 13.73 -22.82 4.92
CA ASP A 53 13.40 -21.40 4.79
C ASP A 53 12.15 -21.21 3.92
N ARG A 54 11.01 -20.98 4.57
CA ARG A 54 9.79 -20.57 3.87
C ARG A 54 10.08 -19.17 3.35
N ILE A 55 10.30 -19.06 2.04
CA ILE A 55 10.43 -17.76 1.35
C ILE A 55 9.13 -16.97 1.61
N VAL A 56 9.18 -15.95 2.46
CA VAL A 56 8.06 -15.08 2.80
C VAL A 56 8.46 -13.61 2.67
N PRO A 57 7.54 -12.71 2.29
CA PRO A 57 7.83 -11.29 2.21
C PRO A 57 8.09 -10.71 3.60
N ALA A 58 8.95 -9.70 3.66
CA ALA A 58 9.03 -8.82 4.81
C ALA A 58 7.69 -8.10 5.06
N GLU A 59 7.46 -7.79 6.32
CA GLU A 59 6.37 -6.98 6.84
C GLU A 59 6.32 -5.61 6.19
N ARG A 60 5.11 -5.11 5.92
CA ARG A 60 4.94 -3.84 5.18
C ARG A 60 3.56 -3.22 5.31
N SER A 61 3.52 -1.90 5.30
CA SER A 61 2.28 -1.11 5.13
C SER A 61 2.37 -0.20 3.91
N GLY A 62 1.22 0.15 3.34
CA GLY A 62 1.15 1.03 2.17
C GLY A 62 1.77 0.48 0.90
N HIS A 63 1.92 -0.83 0.83
CA HIS A 63 2.25 -1.56 -0.40
C HIS A 63 1.01 -1.63 -1.30
N VAL A 64 1.22 -2.10 -2.53
CA VAL A 64 0.12 -2.43 -3.44
C VAL A 64 0.01 -3.94 -3.57
N ALA A 65 -1.22 -4.43 -3.78
CA ALA A 65 -1.47 -5.79 -4.19
C ALA A 65 -2.53 -5.82 -5.29
N VAL A 66 -2.29 -6.62 -6.33
CA VAL A 66 -3.24 -6.85 -7.42
C VAL A 66 -3.33 -8.35 -7.70
N ALA A 67 -4.49 -8.81 -8.18
CA ALA A 67 -4.68 -10.21 -8.55
C ALA A 67 -4.65 -10.39 -10.07
N ASP A 68 -3.99 -11.45 -10.53
CA ASP A 68 -4.15 -12.01 -11.89
C ASP A 68 -4.26 -13.53 -11.81
N GLY A 69 -5.39 -14.08 -12.25
CA GLY A 69 -5.68 -15.50 -12.08
C GLY A 69 -5.74 -15.92 -10.61
N ASN A 70 -4.92 -16.91 -10.24
CA ASN A 70 -4.81 -17.41 -8.85
C ASN A 70 -3.66 -16.77 -8.08
N CYS A 71 -3.00 -15.76 -8.64
CA CYS A 71 -1.83 -15.13 -8.04
C CYS A 71 -2.13 -13.70 -7.59
N MET A 72 -1.77 -13.37 -6.35
CA MET A 72 -1.70 -12.02 -5.83
C MET A 72 -0.25 -11.53 -5.95
N TYR A 73 -0.07 -10.36 -6.58
CA TYR A 73 1.23 -9.73 -6.80
C TYR A 73 1.36 -8.53 -5.88
N VAL A 74 2.43 -8.48 -5.11
CA VAL A 74 2.70 -7.51 -4.05
C VAL A 74 3.98 -6.75 -4.34
N TRP A 75 3.92 -5.42 -4.28
CA TRP A 75 5.06 -4.55 -4.52
C TRP A 75 5.08 -3.34 -3.57
N GLY A 76 6.28 -2.88 -3.23
CA GLY A 76 6.50 -1.65 -2.46
C GLY A 76 6.05 -1.73 -1.00
N GLY A 77 5.64 -0.58 -0.47
CA GLY A 77 5.37 -0.35 0.94
C GLY A 77 6.61 0.06 1.72
N TYR A 78 6.41 0.28 3.01
CA TYR A 78 7.47 0.59 3.95
C TYR A 78 7.28 -0.18 5.27
N LYS A 79 8.33 -0.17 6.10
CA LYS A 79 8.34 -0.66 7.47
C LYS A 79 9.27 0.18 8.35
N ASN A 80 9.19 0.07 9.68
CA ASN A 80 10.20 0.65 10.57
C ASN A 80 11.48 -0.20 10.63
N THR A 81 12.62 0.45 10.82
CA THR A 81 13.89 -0.22 11.15
C THR A 81 13.98 -0.54 12.64
N GLN A 82 14.57 -1.69 13.01
CA GLN A 82 14.86 -2.03 14.42
C GLN A 82 16.09 -1.30 14.99
N ALA A 83 16.82 -0.52 14.18
CA ALA A 83 17.94 0.30 14.63
C ALA A 83 17.47 1.55 15.39
N SER A 84 18.29 2.03 16.32
CA SER A 84 18.05 3.18 17.19
C SER A 84 17.53 4.40 16.41
N GLY A 85 16.22 4.64 16.49
CA GLY A 85 15.56 5.82 15.90
C GLY A 85 14.25 5.60 15.15
N ASN A 86 13.73 4.37 15.01
CA ASN A 86 12.43 4.07 14.37
C ASN A 86 12.25 4.77 13.00
N TYR A 87 13.26 4.73 12.12
CA TYR A 87 13.15 5.34 10.80
C TYR A 87 12.28 4.48 9.85
N ASP A 88 11.49 5.15 9.00
CA ASP A 88 10.73 4.51 7.94
C ASP A 88 11.66 4.07 6.79
N PHE A 89 11.61 2.79 6.45
CA PHE A 89 12.37 2.17 5.37
C PHE A 89 11.45 1.63 4.29
N TYR A 90 11.59 2.13 3.06
CA TYR A 90 10.84 1.59 1.92
C TYR A 90 11.41 0.25 1.44
N LEU A 91 10.53 -0.70 1.13
CA LEU A 91 10.94 -2.03 0.69
C LEU A 91 11.63 -1.98 -0.70
N PRO A 92 12.48 -2.97 -1.03
CA PRO A 92 13.26 -2.98 -2.27
C PRO A 92 12.39 -2.84 -3.53
N ARG A 93 12.70 -1.83 -4.36
CA ARG A 93 11.94 -1.51 -5.59
C ARG A 93 11.99 -2.59 -6.67
N ASN A 94 13.04 -3.40 -6.68
CA ASN A 94 13.26 -4.44 -7.69
C ASN A 94 12.57 -5.75 -7.34
N GLU A 95 11.92 -5.88 -6.18
CA GLU A 95 11.24 -7.10 -5.77
C GLU A 95 9.75 -7.05 -6.06
N ILE A 96 9.23 -8.09 -6.70
CA ILE A 96 7.80 -8.37 -6.74
C ILE A 96 7.54 -9.74 -6.10
N TRP A 97 6.66 -9.73 -5.11
CA TRP A 97 6.28 -10.91 -4.35
C TRP A 97 4.99 -11.47 -4.92
N ILE A 98 4.93 -12.78 -5.14
CA ILE A 98 3.77 -13.43 -5.72
C ILE A 98 3.27 -14.49 -4.75
N TYR A 99 2.05 -14.30 -4.28
CA TYR A 99 1.34 -15.26 -3.46
C TYR A 99 0.38 -16.06 -4.32
N ASP A 100 0.57 -17.36 -4.33
CA ASP A 100 -0.35 -18.29 -4.96
C ASP A 100 -1.52 -18.55 -4.00
N MET A 101 -2.69 -17.97 -4.32
CA MET A 101 -3.89 -18.00 -3.46
C MET A 101 -4.49 -19.41 -3.33
N GLU A 102 -4.08 -20.35 -4.16
CA GLU A 102 -4.56 -21.73 -4.14
C GLU A 102 -3.71 -22.62 -3.22
N THR A 103 -2.39 -22.43 -3.23
CA THR A 103 -1.44 -23.22 -2.42
C THR A 103 -0.98 -22.53 -1.14
N GLY A 104 -1.22 -21.24 -1.03
CA GLY A 104 -0.76 -20.42 0.08
C GLY A 104 0.75 -20.18 0.09
N ARG A 105 1.44 -20.37 -1.05
CA ARG A 105 2.89 -20.24 -1.15
C ARG A 105 3.30 -18.92 -1.77
N TRP A 106 4.37 -18.35 -1.22
CA TRP A 106 5.02 -17.17 -1.78
C TRP A 106 6.16 -17.58 -2.72
N ARG A 107 6.38 -16.76 -3.73
CA ARG A 107 7.61 -16.73 -4.52
C ARG A 107 8.04 -15.29 -4.72
N LYS A 108 9.35 -15.04 -4.69
CA LYS A 108 9.93 -13.74 -5.03
C LYS A 108 10.40 -13.76 -6.48
N ARG A 109 10.16 -12.68 -7.22
CA ARG A 109 10.80 -12.41 -8.51
C ARG A 109 11.49 -11.05 -8.46
N PHE A 110 12.62 -10.95 -9.15
CA PHE A 110 13.26 -9.68 -9.42
C PHE A 110 12.72 -9.08 -10.72
N THR A 111 12.65 -7.75 -10.73
CA THR A 111 12.19 -6.95 -11.85
C THR A 111 13.32 -6.08 -12.39
N GLU A 112 13.23 -5.73 -13.67
CA GLU A 112 14.16 -4.85 -14.37
C GLU A 112 13.41 -3.72 -15.10
N GLY A 113 14.11 -2.97 -15.96
CA GLY A 113 13.53 -1.92 -16.80
C GLY A 113 13.41 -0.58 -16.08
N ASP A 114 12.39 0.19 -16.46
CA ASP A 114 12.07 1.50 -15.90
C ASP A 114 11.40 1.36 -14.52
N MET A 115 12.11 0.76 -13.56
CA MET A 115 11.56 0.47 -12.25
C MET A 115 11.03 1.74 -11.58
N PRO A 116 9.84 1.72 -10.95
CA PRO A 116 9.42 2.79 -10.05
C PRO A 116 10.38 2.92 -8.84
N PRO A 117 10.54 4.10 -8.23
CA PRO A 117 11.25 4.21 -6.95
C PRO A 117 10.51 3.42 -5.87
N SER A 118 11.20 3.00 -4.79
CA SER A 118 10.50 2.40 -3.65
C SER A 118 9.50 3.40 -3.06
N MET A 119 8.24 3.00 -2.93
CA MET A 119 7.13 3.89 -2.57
C MET A 119 6.13 3.22 -1.63
N SER A 120 5.45 4.06 -0.84
CA SER A 120 4.20 3.71 -0.17
C SER A 120 3.03 4.50 -0.79
N GLY A 121 1.81 4.01 -0.57
CA GLY A 121 0.58 4.70 -0.95
C GLY A 121 0.36 4.86 -2.46
N SER A 122 1.12 4.16 -3.30
CA SER A 122 0.83 4.06 -4.73
C SER A 122 -0.54 3.43 -4.97
N CYS A 123 -1.14 3.72 -6.11
CA CYS A 123 -2.39 3.10 -6.56
C CYS A 123 -2.06 2.09 -7.67
N ALA A 124 -2.47 0.84 -7.51
CA ALA A 124 -2.25 -0.18 -8.53
C ALA A 124 -3.53 -0.94 -8.89
N VAL A 125 -3.62 -1.35 -10.15
CA VAL A 125 -4.69 -2.19 -10.68
C VAL A 125 -4.10 -3.20 -11.66
N CYS A 126 -4.73 -4.36 -11.80
CA CYS A 126 -4.38 -5.32 -12.84
C CYS A 126 -5.47 -5.32 -13.91
N VAL A 127 -5.07 -5.14 -15.17
CA VAL A 127 -5.96 -5.27 -16.34
C VAL A 127 -5.29 -6.21 -17.32
N ASP A 128 -5.97 -7.31 -17.65
CA ASP A 128 -5.54 -8.32 -18.61
C ASP A 128 -4.11 -8.85 -18.40
N GLY A 129 -3.71 -9.05 -17.13
CA GLY A 129 -2.39 -9.56 -16.77
C GLY A 129 -1.28 -8.51 -16.82
N VAL A 130 -1.63 -7.22 -16.89
CA VAL A 130 -0.71 -6.10 -16.76
C VAL A 130 -1.02 -5.34 -15.48
N LEU A 131 -0.03 -5.20 -14.60
CA LEU A 131 -0.12 -4.33 -13.44
C LEU A 131 0.17 -2.90 -13.89
N TYR A 132 -0.76 -1.99 -13.62
CA TYR A 132 -0.59 -0.55 -13.79
C TYR A 132 -0.40 0.11 -12.43
N LEU A 133 0.57 1.00 -12.30
CA LEU A 133 0.96 1.67 -11.07
C LEU A 133 1.00 3.18 -11.27
N PHE A 134 0.22 3.92 -10.47
CA PHE A 134 0.19 5.37 -10.48
C PHE A 134 0.51 5.96 -9.11
N GLY A 135 1.32 7.02 -9.13
CA GLY A 135 1.58 7.86 -7.96
C GLY A 135 2.29 7.13 -6.83
N GLY A 136 2.11 7.64 -5.62
CA GLY A 136 2.79 7.17 -4.41
C GLY A 136 3.70 8.21 -3.80
N HIS A 137 4.35 7.81 -2.72
CA HIS A 137 5.27 8.62 -1.93
C HIS A 137 6.61 7.88 -1.79
N HIS A 138 7.70 8.49 -2.26
CA HIS A 138 9.06 7.99 -2.10
C HIS A 138 9.87 8.92 -1.18
N ALA A 139 11.15 8.62 -0.98
CA ALA A 139 12.08 9.42 -0.15
C ALA A 139 12.21 10.92 -0.53
N ARG A 140 11.65 11.34 -1.67
CA ARG A 140 11.65 12.74 -2.16
C ARG A 140 10.25 13.32 -2.29
N GLY A 141 9.25 12.67 -1.68
CA GLY A 141 7.86 13.13 -1.70
C GLY A 141 6.96 12.39 -2.69
N ASN A 142 5.82 13.02 -2.99
CA ASN A 142 4.79 12.45 -3.86
C ASN A 142 5.17 12.51 -5.35
N THR A 143 4.65 11.57 -6.14
CA THR A 143 4.83 11.52 -7.59
C THR A 143 3.48 11.38 -8.31
N ASN A 144 3.44 11.75 -9.60
CA ASN A 144 2.33 11.45 -10.53
C ASN A 144 2.81 10.57 -11.70
N ARG A 145 3.97 9.91 -11.55
CA ARG A 145 4.48 9.00 -12.58
C ARG A 145 3.61 7.77 -12.70
N PHE A 146 3.57 7.23 -13.92
CA PHE A 146 2.76 6.10 -14.30
C PHE A 146 3.64 4.99 -14.90
N TYR A 147 3.45 3.76 -14.44
CA TYR A 147 4.24 2.60 -14.84
C TYR A 147 3.33 1.41 -15.13
N LEU A 148 3.82 0.48 -15.96
CA LEU A 148 3.19 -0.82 -16.16
C LEU A 148 4.19 -1.97 -16.02
N LEU A 149 3.69 -3.15 -15.68
CA LEU A 149 4.46 -4.39 -15.54
C LEU A 149 3.64 -5.57 -16.07
N PRO A 150 3.99 -6.16 -17.23
CA PRO A 150 3.34 -7.36 -17.74
C PRO A 150 3.64 -8.56 -16.83
N LEU A 151 2.62 -9.09 -16.15
CA LEU A 151 2.76 -10.11 -15.09
C LEU A 151 2.90 -11.54 -15.63
N ARG A 152 2.35 -11.79 -16.82
CA ARG A 152 2.29 -13.12 -17.45
C ARG A 152 3.56 -13.51 -18.22
N SER A 153 4.60 -12.67 -18.20
CA SER A 153 5.87 -12.94 -18.87
C SER A 153 6.62 -14.12 -18.23
N SER A 154 7.03 -15.07 -19.07
CA SER A 154 7.84 -16.23 -18.68
C SER A 154 9.29 -15.85 -18.33
N GLY A 155 9.85 -14.86 -19.03
CA GLY A 155 11.15 -14.25 -18.72
C GLY A 155 11.07 -13.21 -17.60
N VAL A 156 12.17 -12.50 -17.34
CA VAL A 156 12.25 -11.43 -16.32
C VAL A 156 11.14 -10.40 -16.51
N LEU A 157 10.49 -10.03 -15.42
CA LEU A 157 9.44 -9.01 -15.41
C LEU A 157 10.10 -7.63 -15.57
N ARG A 158 9.71 -6.88 -16.61
CA ARG A 158 10.28 -5.56 -16.91
C ARG A 158 9.23 -4.48 -16.71
N TRP A 159 9.54 -3.53 -15.84
CA TRP A 159 8.76 -2.31 -15.69
C TRP A 159 8.96 -1.42 -16.90
N GLU A 160 7.88 -0.80 -17.33
CA GLU A 160 7.88 0.23 -18.36
C GLU A 160 7.26 1.49 -17.78
N LYS A 161 7.98 2.61 -17.82
CA LYS A 161 7.42 3.90 -17.47
C LYS A 161 6.63 4.41 -18.67
N MET A 162 5.35 4.70 -18.47
CA MET A 162 4.57 5.35 -19.52
C MET A 162 5.02 6.81 -19.64
N ARG A 163 5.49 7.16 -20.83
CA ARG A 163 6.01 8.48 -21.19
C ARG A 163 5.07 9.13 -22.18
N ASP A 164 5.16 10.46 -22.28
CA ASP A 164 4.48 11.25 -23.31
C ASP A 164 2.95 11.05 -23.36
N LEU A 165 2.36 10.76 -22.19
CA LEU A 165 0.91 10.69 -22.04
C LEU A 165 0.30 12.07 -22.35
N ALA A 166 -0.63 12.11 -23.30
CA ALA A 166 -1.29 13.35 -23.69
C ALA A 166 -2.22 13.86 -22.58
N GLY A 167 -2.58 15.14 -22.63
CA GLY A 167 -3.51 15.75 -21.67
C GLY A 167 -2.87 16.10 -20.32
N LEU A 168 -3.70 16.66 -19.42
CA LEU A 168 -3.25 17.13 -18.10
C LEU A 168 -3.23 15.96 -17.09
N PRO A 169 -2.04 15.48 -16.66
CA PRO A 169 -1.96 14.39 -15.69
C PRO A 169 -2.46 14.85 -14.31
N PRO A 170 -2.84 13.93 -13.40
CA PRO A 170 -3.16 14.30 -12.03
C PRO A 170 -1.95 14.93 -11.32
N SER A 171 -2.21 15.69 -10.26
CA SER A 171 -1.15 16.18 -9.37
C SER A 171 -0.39 15.02 -8.71
N CYS A 172 0.84 15.29 -8.26
CA CYS A 172 1.64 14.32 -7.52
C CYS A 172 0.97 13.95 -6.19
N LYS A 173 0.56 12.68 -6.04
CA LYS A 173 -0.25 12.24 -4.90
C LYS A 173 -0.11 10.75 -4.60
N ASP A 174 -0.50 10.38 -3.39
CA ASP A 174 -0.60 9.01 -2.90
C ASP A 174 -1.96 8.78 -2.19
N LYS A 175 -2.18 7.56 -1.69
CA LYS A 175 -3.36 7.17 -0.89
C LYS A 175 -4.68 7.51 -1.60
N LEU A 176 -4.74 7.22 -2.90
CA LEU A 176 -5.92 7.42 -3.75
C LEU A 176 -6.53 6.08 -4.18
N GLY A 177 -7.72 6.13 -4.78
CA GLY A 177 -8.38 4.97 -5.37
C GLY A 177 -8.40 5.00 -6.90
N CYS A 178 -8.66 3.84 -7.50
CA CYS A 178 -8.86 3.68 -8.94
C CYS A 178 -10.06 2.77 -9.21
N TRP A 179 -10.92 3.16 -10.15
CA TRP A 179 -11.89 2.28 -10.79
C TRP A 179 -11.39 1.86 -12.17
N VAL A 180 -11.69 0.63 -12.57
CA VAL A 180 -11.35 0.11 -13.90
C VAL A 180 -12.65 -0.11 -14.65
N TYR A 181 -12.84 0.59 -15.76
CA TYR A 181 -14.05 0.47 -16.57
C TYR A 181 -13.71 0.47 -18.06
N ARG A 182 -13.91 -0.68 -18.71
CA ARG A 182 -13.49 -0.91 -20.10
C ARG A 182 -11.98 -0.63 -20.25
N ASN A 183 -11.58 0.16 -21.24
CA ASN A 183 -10.21 0.58 -21.49
C ASN A 183 -9.73 1.78 -20.63
N LYS A 184 -10.46 2.13 -19.56
CA LYS A 184 -10.20 3.35 -18.78
C LYS A 184 -9.82 3.03 -17.34
N LEU A 185 -8.74 3.68 -16.89
CA LEU A 185 -8.32 3.73 -15.50
C LEU A 185 -8.75 5.07 -14.91
N ILE A 186 -9.58 5.04 -13.88
CA ILE A 186 -10.31 6.21 -13.40
C ILE A 186 -9.90 6.46 -11.95
N PHE A 187 -9.01 7.41 -11.74
CA PHE A 187 -8.42 7.74 -10.45
C PHE A 187 -9.26 8.77 -9.71
N PHE A 188 -9.43 8.61 -8.40
CA PHE A 188 -10.20 9.52 -7.56
C PHE A 188 -9.44 9.92 -6.29
N GLY A 189 -9.44 11.22 -6.00
CA GLY A 189 -8.92 11.79 -4.76
C GLY A 189 -7.43 11.59 -4.53
N GLY A 190 -7.02 11.51 -3.27
CA GLY A 190 -5.63 11.32 -2.84
C GLY A 190 -5.07 12.50 -2.05
N TYR A 191 -3.86 12.31 -1.52
CA TYR A 191 -3.12 13.32 -0.74
C TYR A 191 -1.80 13.66 -1.43
N GLY A 192 -1.49 14.94 -1.58
CA GLY A 192 -0.31 15.33 -2.34
C GLY A 192 -0.15 16.84 -2.48
N TYR A 193 0.71 17.25 -3.40
CA TYR A 193 0.97 18.66 -3.65
C TYR A 193 -0.20 19.35 -4.34
N VAL A 194 -0.23 20.67 -4.22
CA VAL A 194 -1.20 21.53 -4.91
C VAL A 194 -1.19 21.22 -6.42
N PRO A 195 -2.37 21.07 -7.05
CA PRO A 195 -2.47 20.86 -8.49
C PRO A 195 -1.94 22.05 -9.28
N VAL A 196 -1.25 21.77 -10.39
CA VAL A 196 -0.76 22.80 -11.32
C VAL A 196 -1.53 22.67 -12.63
N GLY A 197 -2.18 23.75 -13.06
CA GLY A 197 -3.04 23.77 -14.24
C GLY A 197 -4.53 23.71 -13.90
N ASN A 198 -5.37 23.67 -14.93
CA ASN A 198 -6.83 23.79 -14.81
C ASN A 198 -7.49 22.47 -14.47
N HIS A 199 -7.29 22.02 -13.23
CA HIS A 199 -7.92 20.81 -12.71
C HIS A 199 -9.38 21.05 -12.34
N ARG A 200 -10.27 20.12 -12.75
CA ARG A 200 -11.66 20.07 -12.27
C ARG A 200 -11.74 19.38 -10.91
N GLY A 201 -12.58 19.93 -10.03
CA GLY A 201 -12.76 19.51 -8.64
C GLY A 201 -12.13 20.51 -7.67
N THR A 202 -11.96 20.09 -6.43
CA THR A 202 -11.41 20.92 -5.35
C THR A 202 -10.17 20.28 -4.73
N PHE A 203 -9.25 21.13 -4.32
CA PHE A 203 -8.09 20.81 -3.51
C PHE A 203 -8.15 21.60 -2.21
N GLU A 204 -7.80 20.97 -1.10
CA GLU A 204 -7.77 21.61 0.20
C GLU A 204 -6.49 21.23 0.94
N TYR A 205 -5.78 22.25 1.43
CA TYR A 205 -4.56 22.06 2.20
C TYR A 205 -4.83 21.36 3.53
N ASP A 206 -3.86 20.55 3.91
CA ASP A 206 -3.71 20.09 5.29
C ASP A 206 -2.83 21.10 6.02
N GLU A 207 -3.44 21.88 6.92
CA GLU A 207 -2.74 22.95 7.64
C GLU A 207 -1.55 22.44 8.46
N SER A 208 -1.60 21.17 8.90
CA SER A 208 -0.49 20.56 9.63
C SER A 208 0.76 20.36 8.77
N SER A 209 0.59 20.30 7.44
CA SER A 209 1.69 20.06 6.49
C SER A 209 2.59 21.28 6.27
N PHE A 210 2.14 22.49 6.59
CA PHE A 210 2.95 23.72 6.47
C PHE A 210 4.09 23.77 7.49
N TRP A 211 3.94 23.06 8.61
CA TRP A 211 4.93 23.03 9.69
C TRP A 211 5.97 21.93 9.51
N ALA A 212 5.76 21.02 8.56
CA ALA A 212 6.80 20.10 8.13
C ALA A 212 7.82 20.86 7.28
N HIS A 213 9.11 20.52 7.38
CA HIS A 213 10.20 21.10 6.55
C HIS A 213 10.11 20.68 5.05
N SER A 214 8.91 20.53 4.51
CA SER A 214 8.59 20.02 3.17
C SER A 214 7.48 20.84 2.52
N ALA A 215 7.35 20.78 1.19
CA ALA A 215 6.28 21.47 0.49
C ALA A 215 4.89 21.06 1.01
N ALA A 216 4.01 22.04 1.21
CA ALA A 216 2.66 21.85 1.74
C ALA A 216 1.83 20.89 0.87
N ARG A 217 1.00 20.08 1.52
CA ARG A 217 0.19 19.04 0.90
C ARG A 217 -1.27 19.16 1.34
N GLY A 218 -2.13 18.43 0.64
CA GLY A 218 -3.56 18.48 0.89
C GLY A 218 -4.33 17.37 0.20
N TRP A 219 -5.63 17.34 0.44
CA TRP A 219 -6.56 16.40 -0.15
C TRP A 219 -7.18 16.98 -1.42
N ASN A 220 -7.60 16.11 -2.35
CA ASN A 220 -8.44 16.51 -3.48
C ASN A 220 -9.61 15.54 -3.67
N ASN A 221 -10.62 15.95 -4.45
CA ASN A 221 -11.67 15.09 -4.99
C ASN A 221 -11.63 15.01 -6.52
N HIS A 222 -10.44 15.24 -7.12
CA HIS A 222 -10.30 15.20 -8.57
C HIS A 222 -10.58 13.79 -9.10
N ILE A 223 -11.26 13.72 -10.25
CA ILE A 223 -11.34 12.52 -11.09
C ILE A 223 -10.45 12.71 -12.30
N HIS A 224 -9.62 11.72 -12.58
CA HIS A 224 -8.78 11.65 -13.76
C HIS A 224 -8.95 10.31 -14.45
N ILE A 225 -9.08 10.35 -15.77
CA ILE A 225 -9.22 9.17 -16.63
C ILE A 225 -7.93 9.06 -17.43
N LEU A 226 -7.23 7.94 -17.29
CA LEU A 226 -6.27 7.50 -18.29
C LEU A 226 -6.97 6.52 -19.23
N ASP A 227 -7.11 6.93 -20.48
CA ASP A 227 -7.60 6.06 -21.56
C ASP A 227 -6.41 5.27 -22.14
N LEU A 228 -6.45 3.95 -22.00
CA LEU A 228 -5.36 3.06 -22.40
C LEU A 228 -5.26 2.85 -23.92
N GLU A 229 -6.29 3.22 -24.69
CA GLU A 229 -6.23 3.14 -26.16
C GLU A 229 -5.53 4.37 -26.74
N THR A 230 -5.80 5.53 -26.16
CA THR A 230 -5.26 6.82 -26.64
C THR A 230 -4.04 7.30 -25.86
N ASN A 231 -3.70 6.66 -24.73
CA ASN A 231 -2.66 7.08 -23.81
C ASN A 231 -2.80 8.55 -23.38
N ALA A 232 -4.04 8.98 -23.13
CA ALA A 232 -4.37 10.36 -22.84
C ALA A 232 -5.10 10.49 -21.49
N TRP A 233 -4.68 11.49 -20.73
CA TRP A 233 -5.36 11.98 -19.54
C TRP A 233 -6.51 12.90 -19.90
N SER A 234 -7.63 12.72 -19.23
CA SER A 234 -8.77 13.62 -19.28
C SER A 234 -9.48 13.68 -17.93
N GLN A 235 -10.37 14.67 -17.76
CA GLN A 235 -11.28 14.73 -16.62
C GLN A 235 -12.72 14.76 -17.14
N PRO A 236 -13.62 13.92 -16.60
CA PRO A 236 -15.02 13.94 -16.99
C PRO A 236 -15.72 15.17 -16.40
N GLU A 237 -16.78 15.62 -17.06
CA GLU A 237 -17.76 16.49 -16.42
C GLU A 237 -18.69 15.62 -15.58
N THR A 238 -18.76 15.90 -14.28
CA THR A 238 -19.61 15.14 -13.36
C THR A 238 -20.85 15.92 -12.97
N THR A 239 -21.92 15.20 -12.68
CA THR A 239 -23.16 15.74 -12.12
C THR A 239 -23.46 15.12 -10.75
N GLY A 240 -24.43 15.67 -10.02
CA GLY A 240 -24.72 15.28 -8.65
C GLY A 240 -23.74 15.88 -7.64
N ASN A 241 -23.78 15.39 -6.41
CA ASN A 241 -22.95 15.88 -5.31
C ASN A 241 -21.73 14.96 -5.14
N PRO A 242 -20.52 15.40 -5.52
CA PRO A 242 -19.33 14.58 -5.33
C PRO A 242 -18.96 14.50 -3.84
N PRO A 243 -18.29 13.42 -3.42
CA PRO A 243 -17.67 13.36 -2.11
C PRO A 243 -16.65 14.50 -1.90
N SER A 244 -16.47 14.89 -0.64
CA SER A 244 -15.42 15.83 -0.23
C SER A 244 -14.02 15.36 -0.66
N PRO A 245 -13.02 16.28 -0.77
CA PRO A 245 -11.62 15.91 -0.87
C PRO A 245 -11.24 14.85 0.16
N ARG A 246 -10.50 13.82 -0.23
CA ARG A 246 -10.15 12.72 0.69
C ARG A 246 -8.99 11.89 0.19
N ALA A 247 -8.30 11.27 1.14
CA ALA A 247 -7.27 10.26 0.89
C ALA A 247 -7.47 9.06 1.82
N ALA A 248 -6.78 7.96 1.52
CA ALA A 248 -6.90 6.70 2.24
C ALA A 248 -8.36 6.20 2.35
N HIS A 249 -9.19 6.57 1.38
CA HIS A 249 -10.49 5.95 1.11
C HIS A 249 -10.26 4.66 0.33
N ALA A 250 -11.27 3.80 0.27
CA ALA A 250 -11.23 2.62 -0.58
C ALA A 250 -12.20 2.76 -1.75
N CYS A 251 -11.75 2.34 -2.94
CA CYS A 251 -12.56 2.29 -4.16
C CYS A 251 -12.83 0.84 -4.56
N ALA A 252 -14.04 0.60 -5.05
CA ALA A 252 -14.44 -0.69 -5.62
C ALA A 252 -15.22 -0.47 -6.92
N THR A 253 -15.00 -1.30 -7.93
CA THR A 253 -15.75 -1.22 -9.20
C THR A 253 -16.68 -2.42 -9.31
N LEU A 254 -17.96 -2.16 -9.64
CA LEU A 254 -18.91 -3.23 -9.94
C LEU A 254 -19.84 -2.81 -11.08
N GLY A 255 -19.83 -3.58 -12.18
CA GLY A 255 -20.54 -3.22 -13.39
C GLY A 255 -20.08 -1.88 -13.94
N ASN A 256 -21.01 -0.93 -14.13
CA ASN A 256 -20.74 0.44 -14.55
C ASN A 256 -20.68 1.43 -13.37
N CYS A 257 -20.51 0.95 -12.14
CA CYS A 257 -20.53 1.78 -10.94
C CYS A 257 -19.17 1.76 -10.24
N GLY A 258 -18.63 2.95 -9.96
CA GLY A 258 -17.48 3.14 -9.09
C GLY A 258 -17.96 3.52 -7.69
N TYR A 259 -17.60 2.72 -6.68
CA TYR A 259 -17.93 2.97 -5.28
C TYR A 259 -16.72 3.58 -4.56
N VAL A 260 -16.96 4.47 -3.61
CA VAL A 260 -15.95 4.98 -2.67
C VAL A 260 -16.54 5.05 -1.27
N PHE A 261 -15.80 4.52 -0.30
CA PHE A 261 -16.20 4.52 1.11
C PHE A 261 -15.15 5.24 1.97
N GLY A 262 -15.64 6.05 2.90
CA GLY A 262 -14.86 6.67 3.96
C GLY A 262 -13.65 7.47 3.48
N GLY A 263 -12.51 7.28 4.14
CA GLY A 263 -11.28 8.02 3.94
C GLY A 263 -11.07 9.12 4.98
N ARG A 264 -9.90 9.76 4.94
CA ARG A 264 -9.53 10.89 5.79
C ARG A 264 -9.76 12.19 5.04
N TYR A 265 -10.39 13.15 5.71
CA TYR A 265 -10.53 14.54 5.30
C TYR A 265 -10.52 15.44 6.54
N ARG A 266 -9.65 16.45 6.56
CA ARG A 266 -9.42 17.30 7.76
C ARG A 266 -9.17 16.44 8.98
N GLU A 267 -9.91 16.65 10.07
CA GLU A 267 -9.79 15.91 11.33
C GLU A 267 -10.56 14.58 11.36
N SER A 268 -11.43 14.33 10.38
CA SER A 268 -12.35 13.19 10.41
C SER A 268 -11.91 12.06 9.50
N ARG A 269 -12.14 10.83 9.98
CA ARG A 269 -12.22 9.64 9.12
C ARG A 269 -13.68 9.31 8.90
N LEU A 270 -14.10 9.34 7.65
CA LEU A 270 -15.49 9.40 7.23
C LEU A 270 -16.11 7.99 7.14
N ASN A 271 -17.44 7.90 7.24
CA ASN A 271 -18.24 6.67 7.09
C ASN A 271 -19.25 6.76 5.93
N ASP A 272 -19.09 7.74 5.05
CA ASP A 272 -19.97 7.98 3.92
C ASP A 272 -19.66 7.01 2.77
N LEU A 273 -20.71 6.63 2.03
CA LEU A 273 -20.61 5.74 0.88
C LEU A 273 -21.17 6.46 -0.35
N TYR A 274 -20.35 6.58 -1.39
CA TYR A 274 -20.77 7.17 -2.66
C TYR A 274 -20.66 6.17 -3.78
N ARG A 275 -21.47 6.39 -4.81
CA ARG A 275 -21.40 5.71 -6.10
C ARG A 275 -21.38 6.74 -7.22
N ILE A 276 -20.46 6.58 -8.17
CA ILE A 276 -20.48 7.26 -9.46
C ILE A 276 -20.88 6.28 -10.56
N ASN A 277 -21.78 6.69 -11.45
CA ASN A 277 -22.04 5.94 -12.68
C ASN A 277 -20.95 6.26 -13.71
N LEU A 278 -20.19 5.26 -14.13
CA LEU A 278 -19.03 5.41 -15.02
C LEU A 278 -19.40 5.58 -16.50
N ASN A 279 -20.70 5.52 -16.84
CA ASN A 279 -21.22 5.92 -18.15
C ASN A 279 -21.69 7.38 -18.16
N THR A 280 -22.42 7.80 -17.12
CA THR A 280 -23.09 9.12 -17.08
C THR A 280 -22.34 10.16 -16.24
N TRP A 281 -21.33 9.75 -15.49
CA TRP A 281 -20.57 10.58 -14.55
C TRP A 281 -21.42 11.26 -13.47
N GLU A 282 -22.55 10.64 -13.13
CA GLU A 282 -23.46 11.10 -12.07
C GLU A 282 -23.04 10.50 -10.73
N TRP A 283 -22.77 11.37 -9.75
CA TRP A 283 -22.54 11.02 -8.36
C TRP A 283 -23.85 10.85 -7.59
N ARG A 284 -23.89 9.85 -6.72
CA ARG A 284 -24.94 9.66 -5.72
C ARG A 284 -24.33 9.22 -4.39
N GLU A 285 -24.73 9.89 -3.33
CA GLU A 285 -24.52 9.40 -1.96
C GLU A 285 -25.51 8.27 -1.67
N LEU A 286 -25.02 7.17 -1.12
CA LEU A 286 -25.82 6.03 -0.71
C LEU A 286 -26.10 6.16 0.79
N ILE A 287 -27.22 6.79 1.11
CA ILE A 287 -27.65 7.02 2.49
C ILE A 287 -28.11 5.67 3.07
N VAL A 288 -27.36 5.15 4.04
CA VAL A 288 -27.68 3.92 4.77
C VAL A 288 -28.23 4.28 6.16
N SER A 289 -29.11 3.44 6.71
CA SER A 289 -29.63 3.63 8.07
C SER A 289 -28.49 3.67 9.10
N GLN A 290 -28.44 4.74 9.91
CA GLN A 290 -27.33 5.00 10.85
C GLN A 290 -27.15 3.91 11.92
N GLN A 291 -28.20 3.13 12.22
CA GLN A 291 -28.15 2.13 13.29
C GLN A 291 -27.33 0.87 12.94
N GLN A 292 -26.96 0.67 11.67
CA GLN A 292 -26.18 -0.49 11.22
C GLN A 292 -25.22 -0.11 10.09
N CYS A 293 -24.29 0.82 10.35
CA CYS A 293 -23.23 1.16 9.41
C CYS A 293 -21.84 1.01 10.04
N PRO A 294 -20.80 0.70 9.24
CA PRO A 294 -19.43 0.66 9.74
C PRO A 294 -19.00 2.04 10.27
N VAL A 295 -18.24 2.06 11.36
CA VAL A 295 -17.65 3.31 11.88
C VAL A 295 -16.76 4.00 10.85
N GLY A 296 -16.65 5.32 10.93
CA GLY A 296 -15.83 6.12 10.04
C GLY A 296 -14.36 5.75 10.09
N ARG A 297 -13.75 5.58 8.90
CA ARG A 297 -12.44 4.94 8.77
C ARG A 297 -11.67 5.37 7.53
N SER A 298 -10.34 5.36 7.65
CA SER A 298 -9.39 5.42 6.53
C SER A 298 -8.51 4.18 6.52
N TRP A 299 -7.70 4.00 5.48
CA TRP A 299 -6.75 2.89 5.35
C TRP A 299 -7.39 1.49 5.47
N HIS A 300 -8.66 1.38 5.13
CA HIS A 300 -9.42 0.14 5.05
C HIS A 300 -9.38 -0.41 3.62
N SER A 301 -9.83 -1.65 3.43
CA SER A 301 -10.01 -2.26 2.11
C SER A 301 -11.50 -2.42 1.79
N LEU A 302 -11.90 -2.11 0.56
CA LEU A 302 -13.24 -2.37 0.02
C LEU A 302 -13.10 -3.11 -1.30
N ILE A 303 -13.67 -4.31 -1.42
CA ILE A 303 -13.49 -5.15 -2.61
C ILE A 303 -14.82 -5.77 -3.06
N PRO A 304 -15.15 -5.80 -4.36
CA PRO A 304 -16.30 -6.56 -4.84
C PRO A 304 -16.08 -8.06 -4.62
N VAL A 305 -17.08 -8.72 -4.05
CA VAL A 305 -17.03 -10.17 -3.78
C VAL A 305 -18.16 -10.93 -4.46
N SER A 306 -19.15 -10.23 -5.00
CA SER A 306 -20.21 -10.79 -5.84
C SER A 306 -20.74 -9.71 -6.79
N GLN A 307 -21.75 -10.03 -7.60
CA GLN A 307 -22.45 -9.05 -8.44
C GLN A 307 -23.35 -8.08 -7.65
N ASP A 308 -23.52 -8.29 -6.34
CA ASP A 308 -24.39 -7.48 -5.48
C ASP A 308 -23.76 -7.16 -4.12
N SER A 309 -22.47 -7.45 -3.92
CA SER A 309 -21.85 -7.32 -2.61
C SER A 309 -20.42 -6.80 -2.63
N LEU A 310 -20.15 -5.86 -1.73
CA LEU A 310 -18.81 -5.37 -1.43
C LEU A 310 -18.41 -5.83 -0.03
N PHE A 311 -17.17 -6.29 0.12
CA PHE A 311 -16.59 -6.65 1.40
C PHE A 311 -15.66 -5.55 1.90
N LEU A 312 -15.88 -5.11 3.13
CA LEU A 312 -15.10 -4.11 3.85
C LEU A 312 -14.33 -4.78 4.99
N PHE A 313 -13.06 -4.44 5.17
CA PHE A 313 -12.28 -4.92 6.31
C PHE A 313 -11.32 -3.86 6.85
N GLY A 314 -11.26 -3.81 8.19
CA GLY A 314 -10.25 -3.09 8.96
C GLY A 314 -10.28 -1.58 8.76
N GLY A 315 -9.11 -0.97 8.86
CA GLY A 315 -8.88 0.47 8.78
C GLY A 315 -8.56 1.10 10.13
N PHE A 316 -8.74 2.41 10.19
CA PHE A 316 -8.35 3.23 11.33
C PHE A 316 -9.40 4.31 11.57
N THR A 317 -9.85 4.50 12.82
CA THR A 317 -10.94 5.45 13.15
C THR A 317 -10.44 6.88 13.37
N THR A 318 -11.36 7.86 13.42
CA THR A 318 -11.06 9.24 13.84
C THR A 318 -10.30 9.27 15.17
N ASP A 319 -10.77 8.49 16.14
CA ASP A 319 -10.21 8.35 17.49
C ASP A 319 -8.97 7.44 17.56
N LYS A 320 -8.31 7.23 16.42
CA LYS A 320 -7.04 6.52 16.30
C LYS A 320 -7.10 5.05 16.76
N GLN A 321 -8.24 4.39 16.59
CA GLN A 321 -8.39 2.96 16.87
C GLN A 321 -8.12 2.11 15.61
N PRO A 322 -7.18 1.15 15.66
CA PRO A 322 -7.07 0.09 14.66
C PRO A 322 -8.34 -0.76 14.62
N LEU A 323 -8.76 -1.15 13.42
CA LEU A 323 -9.98 -1.91 13.21
C LEU A 323 -9.69 -3.32 12.73
N SER A 324 -10.46 -4.29 13.25
CA SER A 324 -10.49 -5.68 12.83
C SER A 324 -11.88 -6.12 12.38
N ASP A 325 -12.87 -5.23 12.35
CA ASP A 325 -14.22 -5.56 11.94
C ASP A 325 -14.33 -5.75 10.41
N ALA A 326 -15.19 -6.68 10.01
CA ALA A 326 -15.52 -6.94 8.62
C ALA A 326 -17.01 -6.70 8.36
N TRP A 327 -17.35 -6.24 7.15
CA TRP A 327 -18.73 -5.98 6.75
C TRP A 327 -18.99 -6.38 5.31
N LEU A 328 -20.24 -6.74 5.02
CA LEU A 328 -20.76 -6.89 3.67
C LEU A 328 -21.77 -5.79 3.39
N TYR A 329 -21.55 -5.04 2.32
CA TYR A 329 -22.52 -4.11 1.78
C TYR A 329 -23.31 -4.78 0.67
N CYS A 330 -24.62 -4.93 0.84
CA CYS A 330 -25.53 -5.44 -0.17
C CYS A 330 -26.10 -4.27 -0.99
N ILE A 331 -25.77 -4.24 -2.29
CA ILE A 331 -26.05 -3.10 -3.17
C ILE A 331 -27.55 -2.98 -3.45
N SER A 332 -28.21 -4.09 -3.80
CA SER A 332 -29.64 -4.15 -4.08
C SER A 332 -30.51 -3.69 -2.91
N ARG A 333 -30.04 -3.94 -1.68
CA ARG A 333 -30.75 -3.59 -0.43
C ARG A 333 -30.28 -2.28 0.19
N ASN A 334 -29.19 -1.69 -0.32
CA ASN A 334 -28.54 -0.52 0.28
C ASN A 334 -28.30 -0.71 1.80
N GLU A 335 -27.74 -1.86 2.17
CA GLU A 335 -27.66 -2.32 3.57
C GLU A 335 -26.26 -2.86 3.88
N TRP A 336 -25.70 -2.45 5.02
CA TRP A 336 -24.49 -3.03 5.59
C TRP A 336 -24.84 -4.14 6.59
N LYS A 337 -24.08 -5.24 6.56
CA LYS A 337 -24.19 -6.33 7.54
C LYS A 337 -22.83 -6.66 8.12
N PRO A 338 -22.70 -6.76 9.46
CA PRO A 338 -21.48 -7.28 10.07
C PRO A 338 -21.18 -8.68 9.53
N PHE A 339 -19.93 -8.89 9.15
CA PHE A 339 -19.43 -10.19 8.71
C PHE A 339 -18.64 -10.84 9.84
N LYS A 340 -19.03 -12.04 10.26
CA LYS A 340 -18.32 -12.78 11.33
C LYS A 340 -17.11 -13.50 10.75
N HIS A 341 -15.97 -13.41 11.44
CA HIS A 341 -14.73 -14.08 11.08
C HIS A 341 -13.87 -14.34 12.33
N ASN A 342 -12.76 -15.07 12.15
CA ASN A 342 -11.90 -15.52 13.25
C ASN A 342 -10.66 -14.63 13.46
N HIS A 343 -10.63 -13.44 12.84
CA HIS A 343 -9.47 -12.53 12.83
C HIS A 343 -9.72 -11.26 13.68
N MET A 344 -10.57 -11.36 14.70
CA MET A 344 -10.98 -10.20 15.52
C MET A 344 -9.81 -9.59 16.31
N GLU A 345 -8.82 -10.40 16.66
CA GLU A 345 -7.59 -9.97 17.37
C GLU A 345 -6.49 -9.50 16.40
N ASN A 346 -6.75 -9.49 15.09
CA ASN A 346 -5.79 -9.12 14.06
C ASN A 346 -6.25 -7.85 13.33
N PRO A 347 -6.35 -6.69 14.01
CA PRO A 347 -6.67 -5.43 13.33
C PRO A 347 -5.62 -5.14 12.26
N ARG A 348 -6.06 -4.48 11.18
CA ARG A 348 -5.20 -4.06 10.08
C ARG A 348 -5.62 -2.70 9.56
N LEU A 349 -4.64 -1.82 9.40
CA LEU A 349 -4.75 -0.63 8.57
C LEU A 349 -3.63 -0.56 7.55
N TRP A 350 -3.95 0.01 6.40
CA TRP A 350 -3.06 0.20 5.25
C TRP A 350 -2.49 -1.12 4.71
N HIS A 351 -3.25 -2.19 4.93
CA HIS A 351 -3.16 -3.47 4.26
C HIS A 351 -3.71 -3.39 2.84
N THR A 352 -3.55 -4.46 2.09
CA THR A 352 -4.20 -4.66 0.81
C THR A 352 -5.17 -5.83 0.87
N ALA A 353 -6.12 -5.89 -0.06
CA ALA A 353 -7.04 -7.01 -0.20
C ALA A 353 -7.17 -7.40 -1.67
N CYS A 354 -7.18 -8.71 -1.94
CA CYS A 354 -7.45 -9.28 -3.27
C CYS A 354 -8.52 -10.37 -3.16
N ALA A 355 -9.42 -10.43 -4.12
CA ALA A 355 -10.45 -11.46 -4.18
C ALA A 355 -9.98 -12.62 -5.08
N SER A 356 -10.21 -13.85 -4.65
CA SER A 356 -10.05 -15.02 -5.49
C SER A 356 -11.31 -15.30 -6.30
N LYS A 357 -11.17 -16.11 -7.35
CA LYS A 357 -12.31 -16.63 -8.12
C LYS A 357 -13.23 -17.54 -7.31
N GLU A 358 -12.74 -18.06 -6.18
CA GLU A 358 -13.47 -18.99 -5.31
C GLU A 358 -14.26 -18.27 -4.20
N GLY A 359 -14.35 -16.93 -4.25
CA GLY A 359 -15.11 -16.16 -3.27
C GLY A 359 -14.42 -16.03 -1.92
N GLU A 360 -13.09 -16.03 -1.92
CA GLU A 360 -12.27 -15.71 -0.75
C GLU A 360 -11.64 -14.33 -0.93
N VAL A 361 -11.44 -13.62 0.19
CA VAL A 361 -10.69 -12.36 0.23
C VAL A 361 -9.40 -12.60 1.00
N PHE A 362 -8.28 -12.29 0.35
CA PHE A 362 -6.94 -12.38 0.90
C PHE A 362 -6.48 -10.98 1.29
N VAL A 363 -6.34 -10.75 2.60
CA VAL A 363 -5.79 -9.52 3.15
C VAL A 363 -4.32 -9.75 3.49
N PHE A 364 -3.44 -8.87 3.01
CA PHE A 364 -2.00 -8.99 3.26
C PHE A 364 -1.40 -7.70 3.81
N GLY A 365 -0.47 -7.90 4.75
CA GLY A 365 0.34 -6.85 5.36
C GLY A 365 -0.48 -5.85 6.16
N GLY A 366 -0.09 -4.57 6.08
CA GLY A 366 -0.66 -3.49 6.89
C GLY A 366 -0.01 -3.40 8.28
N CYS A 367 -0.63 -2.61 9.15
CA CYS A 367 -0.18 -2.37 10.52
C CYS A 367 -1.29 -2.73 11.51
N ALA A 368 -0.94 -3.36 12.62
CA ALA A 368 -1.89 -3.79 13.65
C ALA A 368 -2.17 -2.73 14.72
N ASN A 369 -1.29 -1.73 14.88
CA ASN A 369 -1.46 -0.66 15.86
C ASN A 369 -1.44 0.73 15.18
N ASN A 370 -1.53 1.79 15.97
CA ASN A 370 -1.49 3.15 15.45
C ASN A 370 -0.11 3.49 14.85
N LEU A 371 -0.02 3.44 13.51
CA LEU A 371 1.20 3.74 12.75
C LEU A 371 1.70 5.19 12.88
N LEU A 372 0.88 6.09 13.43
CA LEU A 372 1.22 7.50 13.67
C LEU A 372 1.65 7.77 15.12
N SER A 373 1.73 6.74 15.96
CA SER A 373 2.12 6.91 17.37
C SER A 373 3.63 6.93 17.56
N HIS A 374 4.08 7.30 18.76
CA HIS A 374 5.49 7.19 19.16
C HIS A 374 5.93 5.74 19.39
N GLN A 375 4.99 4.81 19.55
CA GLN A 375 5.31 3.39 19.68
C GLN A 375 5.72 2.81 18.32
N PRO A 376 6.60 1.81 18.29
CA PRO A 376 6.95 1.11 17.05
C PRO A 376 5.69 0.60 16.34
N ALA A 377 5.60 0.82 15.02
CA ALA A 377 4.46 0.34 14.27
C ALA A 377 4.55 -1.18 14.09
N ALA A 378 3.47 -1.87 14.42
CA ALA A 378 3.33 -3.32 14.31
C ALA A 378 2.97 -3.71 12.87
N HIS A 379 3.89 -3.48 11.94
CA HIS A 379 3.75 -3.93 10.56
C HIS A 379 3.66 -5.46 10.49
N SER A 380 2.83 -5.96 9.57
CA SER A 380 2.61 -7.39 9.40
C SER A 380 3.04 -7.87 8.00
N ASN A 381 3.39 -9.15 7.91
CA ASN A 381 3.47 -9.94 6.67
C ASN A 381 2.49 -11.12 6.65
N GLU A 382 1.51 -11.12 7.55
CA GLU A 382 0.50 -12.17 7.61
C GLU A 382 -0.48 -12.05 6.45
N VAL A 383 -1.01 -13.20 6.01
CA VAL A 383 -2.14 -13.29 5.10
C VAL A 383 -3.36 -13.72 5.89
N LEU A 384 -4.38 -12.87 5.95
CA LEU A 384 -5.69 -13.19 6.52
C LEU A 384 -6.62 -13.60 5.39
N ILE A 385 -7.32 -14.73 5.55
CA ILE A 385 -8.23 -15.26 4.53
C ILE A 385 -9.66 -15.19 5.07
N PHE A 386 -10.56 -14.61 4.28
CA PHE A 386 -11.99 -14.51 4.57
C PHE A 386 -12.78 -15.24 3.50
N THR A 387 -13.49 -16.30 3.88
CA THR A 387 -14.39 -17.04 2.97
C THR A 387 -15.75 -16.36 2.96
N VAL A 388 -15.99 -15.48 1.99
CA VAL A 388 -17.20 -14.63 1.90
C VAL A 388 -18.31 -15.26 1.07
N GLN A 389 -17.99 -16.28 0.28
CA GLN A 389 -18.98 -17.12 -0.40
C GLN A 389 -18.77 -18.60 -0.04
N PRO A 390 -19.82 -19.44 -0.14
CA PRO A 390 -19.67 -20.88 -0.01
C PRO A 390 -18.68 -21.43 -1.04
N LYS A 391 -17.81 -22.36 -0.62
CA LYS A 391 -16.89 -23.05 -1.52
C LYS A 391 -17.69 -23.82 -2.58
N SER A 392 -17.18 -23.83 -3.81
CA SER A 392 -17.76 -24.66 -4.87
C SER A 392 -17.71 -26.15 -4.52
N LEU A 393 -18.61 -26.96 -5.09
CA LEU A 393 -18.58 -28.42 -4.89
C LEU A 393 -17.21 -29.01 -5.28
N LEU A 394 -16.63 -28.53 -6.40
CA LEU A 394 -15.29 -28.93 -6.82
C LEU A 394 -14.24 -28.63 -5.74
N ARG A 395 -14.29 -27.43 -5.14
CA ARG A 395 -13.36 -27.04 -4.08
C ARG A 395 -13.52 -27.91 -2.84
N LEU A 396 -14.75 -28.18 -2.42
CA LEU A 396 -15.05 -29.08 -1.31
C LEU A 396 -14.52 -30.50 -1.59
N CYS A 397 -14.78 -31.04 -2.79
CA CYS A 397 -14.27 -32.35 -3.20
C CYS A 397 -12.73 -32.38 -3.19
N LEU A 398 -12.06 -31.36 -3.74
CA LEU A 398 -10.60 -31.27 -3.74
C LEU A 398 -10.02 -31.26 -2.33
N GLU A 399 -10.61 -30.49 -1.42
CA GLU A 399 -10.19 -30.45 -0.01
C GLU A 399 -10.38 -31.80 0.67
N MET A 400 -11.50 -32.50 0.42
CA MET A 400 -11.72 -33.84 0.95
C MET A 400 -10.73 -34.87 0.40
N VAL A 401 -10.40 -34.79 -0.90
CA VAL A 401 -9.39 -35.66 -1.51
C VAL A 401 -8.02 -35.46 -0.88
N ILE A 402 -7.64 -34.21 -0.60
CA ILE A 402 -6.37 -33.88 0.08
C ILE A 402 -6.40 -34.31 1.54
N HIS A 403 -7.52 -34.10 2.24
CA HIS A 403 -7.69 -34.50 3.63
C HIS A 403 -7.53 -36.02 3.80
N PHE A 404 -8.07 -36.81 2.87
CA PHE A 404 -7.93 -38.26 2.82
C PHE A 404 -6.84 -38.76 1.87
N LYS A 405 -5.77 -37.96 1.66
CA LYS A 405 -4.71 -38.29 0.70
C LYS A 405 -4.12 -39.68 0.91
N GLU A 406 -3.94 -40.10 2.16
CA GLU A 406 -3.32 -41.40 2.48
C GLU A 406 -4.18 -42.58 2.04
N ILE A 407 -5.50 -42.43 2.12
CA ILE A 407 -6.48 -43.45 1.71
C ILE A 407 -6.64 -43.44 0.18
N LEU A 408 -6.64 -42.25 -0.40
CA LEU A 408 -6.98 -42.06 -1.82
C LEU A 408 -5.78 -42.08 -2.76
N ALA A 409 -4.54 -42.00 -2.26
CA ALA A 409 -3.33 -41.88 -3.06
C ALA A 409 -3.22 -42.96 -4.16
N SER A 410 -3.59 -44.21 -3.86
CA SER A 410 -3.58 -45.32 -4.83
C SER A 410 -4.54 -45.14 -5.99
N SER A 411 -5.54 -44.26 -5.85
CA SER A 411 -6.53 -43.95 -6.87
C SER A 411 -6.25 -42.62 -7.59
N TRP A 412 -5.20 -41.89 -7.21
CA TRP A 412 -4.89 -40.57 -7.79
C TRP A 412 -4.49 -40.66 -9.26
N ASP A 413 -3.84 -41.75 -9.68
CA ASP A 413 -3.44 -41.98 -11.08
C ASP A 413 -4.66 -42.15 -12.02
N CYS A 414 -5.84 -42.42 -11.46
CA CYS A 414 -7.09 -42.49 -12.20
C CYS A 414 -7.72 -41.11 -12.46
N LEU A 415 -7.22 -40.05 -11.82
CA LEU A 415 -7.77 -38.71 -11.96
C LEU A 415 -7.31 -38.06 -13.28
N PRO A 416 -8.15 -37.21 -13.90
CA PRO A 416 -7.71 -36.38 -15.01
C PRO A 416 -6.44 -35.59 -14.65
N LYS A 417 -5.50 -35.48 -15.59
CA LYS A 417 -4.18 -34.85 -15.35
C LYS A 417 -4.27 -33.46 -14.73
N ASP A 418 -5.24 -32.65 -15.15
CA ASP A 418 -5.44 -31.30 -14.60
C ASP A 418 -5.89 -31.32 -13.13
N LEU A 419 -6.74 -32.28 -12.77
CA LEU A 419 -7.20 -32.44 -11.39
C LEU A 419 -6.09 -32.99 -10.50
N LEU A 420 -5.34 -33.98 -10.99
CA LEU A 420 -4.17 -34.53 -10.30
C LEU A 420 -3.14 -33.43 -10.04
N ARG A 421 -2.81 -32.63 -11.05
CA ARG A 421 -1.92 -31.48 -10.91
C ARG A 421 -2.41 -30.49 -9.86
N ASN A 422 -3.70 -30.17 -9.83
CA ASN A 422 -4.27 -29.28 -8.81
C ASN A 422 -4.16 -29.87 -7.40
N ILE A 423 -4.43 -31.17 -7.24
CA ILE A 423 -4.28 -31.87 -5.96
C ILE A 423 -2.82 -31.88 -5.52
N SER A 424 -1.87 -32.23 -6.40
CA SER A 424 -0.44 -32.24 -6.09
C SER A 424 0.06 -30.86 -5.69
N HIS A 425 -0.38 -29.81 -6.40
CA HIS A 425 -0.02 -28.43 -6.10
C HIS A 425 -0.53 -28.01 -4.71
N ARG A 426 -1.77 -28.36 -4.37
CA ARG A 426 -2.41 -28.04 -3.08
C ARG A 426 -1.94 -28.90 -1.91
N ALA A 427 -1.63 -30.18 -2.14
CA ALA A 427 -1.11 -31.09 -1.11
C ALA A 427 0.34 -30.76 -0.69
N GLY A 428 0.99 -29.85 -1.42
CA GLY A 428 2.30 -29.31 -1.07
C GLY A 428 3.47 -30.27 -1.30
N SER A 429 3.27 -31.34 -2.08
CA SER A 429 4.29 -32.37 -2.28
C SER A 429 5.45 -31.86 -3.14
N ASN A 430 6.64 -31.90 -2.52
CA ASN A 430 7.94 -31.89 -3.19
C ASN A 430 8.03 -33.07 -4.17
N ASN A 431 8.72 -32.85 -5.31
CA ASN A 431 9.31 -33.86 -6.19
C ASN A 431 8.59 -35.23 -6.26
N VAL A 432 7.79 -35.43 -7.31
CA VAL A 432 7.74 -36.77 -7.90
C VAL A 432 8.90 -36.81 -8.91
N LEU A 433 10.04 -37.34 -8.45
CA LEU A 433 11.08 -37.85 -9.32
C LEU A 433 10.39 -38.77 -10.34
N GLY A 434 10.48 -38.40 -11.61
CA GLY A 434 10.14 -39.29 -12.69
C GLY A 434 11.05 -40.51 -12.63
N SER A 435 10.44 -41.68 -12.46
CA SER A 435 11.00 -42.95 -12.93
C SER A 435 10.93 -43.02 -14.44
#